data_AF-A0A6G8QF51-F1
#
_entry.id   AF-A0A6G8QF51-F1
#
_cell.length_a   1.000
_cell.length_b   1.000
_cell.length_c   1.000
_cell.angle_alpha   90.00
_cell.angle_beta   90.00
_cell.angle_gamma   90.00
#
_symmetry.space_group_name_H-M   'P 1'
#
loop_
_entity.id
_entity.type
_entity.pdbx_description
1 polymer ?
#
loop_
_entity_poly.entity_id
_entity_poly.type
_entity_poly.pdbx_seq_one_letter_code
_entity_poly.pdbx_strand_id
1 'polypeptide(L)' 'MEEHGEVCLAEEAERLWRSGMRVDEVSRRMGVDAAWVESVISPLLEDETRPEKVRPIPPR' A
#
# COMPACT_ATOMS: atom_id res chain seq x y z
N MET A 1 -9.97 20.39 -19.17
CA MET A 1 -9.96 20.36 -17.70
C MET A 1 -8.83 19.43 -17.33
N GLU A 2 -7.81 19.96 -16.67
CA GLU A 2 -6.71 19.16 -16.15
C GLU A 2 -7.28 18.37 -14.98
N GLU A 3 -7.70 17.13 -15.25
CA GLU A 3 -8.04 16.15 -14.20
C GLU A 3 -6.73 15.74 -13.51
N HIS A 4 -6.08 16.69 -12.84
CA HIS A 4 -5.14 16.38 -11.79
C HIS A 4 -5.99 15.84 -10.65
N GLY A 5 -6.35 14.56 -10.75
CA GLY A 5 -6.84 13.80 -9.62
C GLY A 5 -5.85 14.05 -8.50
N GLU A 6 -6.30 14.68 -7.44
CA GLU A 6 -5.53 14.87 -6.22
C GLU A 6 -5.25 13.46 -5.71
N VAL A 7 -4.12 12.89 -6.14
CA VAL A 7 -3.72 11.55 -5.72
C VAL A 7 -3.47 11.67 -4.23
N CYS A 8 -4.26 10.94 -3.44
CA CYS A 8 -4.06 10.89 -2.00
C CYS A 8 -2.61 10.49 -1.76
N LEU A 9 -1.90 11.20 -0.88
CA LEU A 9 -0.49 10.89 -0.58
C LEU A 9 -0.31 9.40 -0.27
N ALA A 10 -1.28 8.77 0.41
CA ALA A 10 -1.28 7.34 0.69
C ALA A 10 -1.16 6.49 -0.59
N GLU A 11 -2.02 6.72 -1.59
CA GLU A 11 -1.99 5.97 -2.86
C GLU A 11 -0.66 6.14 -3.60
N GLU A 12 -0.07 7.33 -3.60
CA GLU A 12 1.22 7.56 -4.25
C GLU A 12 2.36 6.83 -3.49
N ALA A 13 2.33 6.84 -2.14
CA ALA A 13 3.27 6.07 -1.33
C ALA A 13 3.18 4.57 -1.62
N GLU A 14 1.95 4.05 -1.75
CA GLU A 14 1.68 2.66 -2.09
C GLU A 14 2.20 2.29 -3.49
N ARG A 15 1.96 3.15 -4.49
CA ARG A 15 2.46 2.95 -5.87
C ARG A 15 3.98 2.90 -5.92
N LEU A 16 4.66 3.78 -5.18
CA LEU A 16 6.11 3.80 -5.09
C LEU A 16 6.65 2.54 -4.40
N TRP A 17 6.03 2.13 -3.29
CA TRP A 17 6.39 0.89 -2.59
C TRP A 17 6.17 -0.36 -3.48
N ARG A 18 5.02 -0.46 -4.17
CA ARG A 18 4.75 -1.54 -5.14
C ARG A 18 5.72 -1.58 -6.31
N SER A 19 6.32 -0.44 -6.65
CA SER A 19 7.39 -0.39 -7.67
C SER A 19 8.73 -0.93 -7.16
N GLY A 20 8.79 -1.39 -5.90
CA GLY A 20 9.97 -1.97 -5.25
C GLY A 20 10.83 -0.96 -4.47
N MET A 21 10.34 0.27 -4.26
CA MET A 21 11.05 1.25 -3.44
C MET A 21 10.91 0.94 -1.96
N ARG A 22 11.97 1.22 -1.19
CA ARG A 22 11.97 1.08 0.27
C ARG A 22 11.31 2.28 0.92
N VAL A 23 10.78 2.11 2.13
CA VAL A 23 10.15 3.16 2.94
C VAL A 23 10.95 4.46 2.98
N ASP A 24 12.26 4.37 3.25
CA ASP A 24 13.15 5.55 3.32
C ASP A 24 13.31 6.28 1.98
N GLU A 25 13.23 5.55 0.87
CA GLU A 25 13.28 6.12 -0.49
C GLU A 25 11.96 6.84 -0.82
N VAL A 26 10.83 6.21 -0.46
CA VAL A 26 9.48 6.77 -0.64
C VAL A 26 9.29 8.04 0.19
N SER A 27 9.73 8.02 1.46
CA SER A 27 9.61 9.17 2.37
C SER A 27 10.37 10.38 1.84
N ARG A 28 11.62 10.20 1.40
CA ARG A 28 12.46 11.24 0.80
C ARG A 28 11.89 11.77 -0.51
N ARG A 29 11.35 10.88 -1.35
CA ARG A 29 10.80 11.25 -2.65
C ARG A 29 9.53 12.07 -2.53
N MET A 30 8.70 11.78 -1.53
CA MET A 30 7.45 12.52 -1.29
C MET A 30 7.58 13.65 -0.26
N GLY A 31 8.70 13.74 0.46
CA GLY A 31 8.89 14.72 1.53
C GLY A 31 8.01 14.46 2.75
N VAL A 32 7.68 13.21 3.03
CA VAL A 32 6.84 12.77 4.15
C VAL A 32 7.66 11.99 5.18
N ASP A 33 7.09 11.74 6.35
CA ASP A 33 7.76 10.98 7.40
C ASP A 33 7.82 9.48 7.08
N ALA A 34 8.95 8.83 7.40
CA ALA A 34 9.11 7.39 7.18
C ALA A 34 8.11 6.56 7.99
N ALA A 35 7.78 6.98 9.22
CA ALA A 35 6.81 6.29 10.06
C ALA A 35 5.39 6.40 9.47
N TRP A 36 5.08 7.51 8.79
CA TRP A 36 3.83 7.66 8.08
C TRP A 36 3.76 6.70 6.88
N VAL A 37 4.84 6.59 6.10
CA VAL A 37 4.92 5.62 4.99
C VAL A 37 4.76 4.19 5.51
N GLU A 38 5.43 3.82 6.60
CA GLU A 38 5.25 2.51 7.26
C GLU A 38 3.79 2.27 7.63
N SER A 39 3.12 3.25 8.24
CA SER A 39 1.71 3.13 8.59
C SER A 39 0.78 2.95 7.38
N VAL A 40 1.15 3.49 6.21
CA VAL A 40 0.41 3.28 4.96
C VAL A 40 0.63 1.88 4.42
N ILE A 41 1.88 1.39 4.40
CA ILE A 41 2.21 0.08 3.81
C ILE A 41 1.92 -1.13 4.73
N SER A 42 1.94 -0.94 6.06
CA SER A 42 1.66 -1.99 7.04
C SER A 42 0.37 -2.78 6.75
N PRO A 43 -0.80 -2.14 6.55
CA PRO A 43 -2.03 -2.89 6.24
C PRO A 43 -1.97 -3.62 4.89
N LEU A 44 -1.14 -3.19 3.93
CA LEU A 44 -1.00 -3.86 2.63
C LEU A 44 -0.11 -5.11 2.71
N LEU A 45 0.93 -5.09 3.56
CA LEU A 45 1.71 -6.31 3.86
C LEU A 45 0.82 -7.40 4.50
N GLU A 46 -0.14 -6.99 5.33
CA GLU A 46 -1.11 -7.92 5.94
C GLU A 46 -2.15 -8.44 4.93
N ASP A 47 -2.47 -7.67 3.89
CA ASP A 47 -3.47 -8.06 2.88
C ASP A 47 -2.89 -9.06 1.85
N GLU A 48 -1.63 -8.91 1.43
CA GLU A 48 -0.96 -9.90 0.56
C GLU A 48 -0.78 -11.28 1.23
N THR A 49 -0.90 -11.36 2.56
CA THR A 49 -0.71 -12.60 3.34
C THR A 49 -2.00 -13.23 3.84
N ARG A 50 -3.18 -12.76 3.41
CA ARG A 50 -4.43 -13.48 3.66
C ARG A 50 -4.68 -14.48 2.55
N PRO A 51 -4.41 -15.80 2.75
CA PRO A 51 -5.08 -16.78 1.93
C PRO A 51 -6.57 -16.54 2.13
N GLU A 52 -7.30 -16.33 1.03
CA GLU A 52 -8.75 -16.40 1.04
C GLU A 52 -9.15 -17.57 1.94
N LYS A 53 -10.01 -17.31 2.92
CA LYS A 53 -10.68 -18.37 3.68
C LYS A 53 -11.33 -19.29 2.64
N VAL A 54 -10.66 -20.40 2.34
CA VAL A 54 -11.23 -21.52 1.60
C VAL A 54 -12.47 -21.90 2.40
N ARG A 55 -13.64 -21.51 1.87
CA ARG A 55 -14.91 -21.86 2.47
C ARG A 55 -14.95 -23.39 2.46
N PRO A 56 -15.09 -24.06 3.61
CA PRO A 56 -15.19 -25.52 3.60
C PRO A 56 -16.42 -25.88 2.77
N ILE A 57 -16.19 -26.64 1.69
CA ILE A 57 -17.25 -27.18 0.85
C ILE A 57 -18.05 -28.14 1.73
N PRO A 58 -19.35 -27.93 1.98
CA PRO A 58 -20.12 -28.87 2.78
C PRO A 58 -20.17 -30.21 2.03
N PRO A 59 -19.86 -31.34 2.68
CA PRO A 59 -20.00 -32.64 2.05
C PRO A 59 -21.49 -32.90 1.74
N ARG A 60 -21.75 -33.47 0.56
CA ARG A 60 -23.08 -33.82 0.07
C ARG A 60 -23.28 -35.33 0.13
#